data_AF-A0A0M4FD55-F1
#
_entry.id   AF-A0A0M4FD55-F1
#
_cell.length_a   1.000
_cell.length_b   1.000
_cell.length_c   1.000
_cell.angle_alpha   90.00
_cell.angle_beta   90.00
_cell.angle_gamma   90.00
#
_symmetry.space_group_name_H-M   'P 1'
#
loop_
_entity.id
_entity.type
_entity.pdbx_description
1 polymer ?
#
loop_
_entity_poly.entity_id
_entity_poly.type
_entity_poly.pdbx_seq_one_letter_code
_entity_poly.pdbx_strand_id
1 'polypeptide(L)'
;MYKTIKKQLENHVNAFNTNITDMLDSRLKKRNYFLEVLNSDLNPFKYSSSGEYIIKDPYKLLDLEKKKKLLGSYKYIGASIDKDLATANDGVTYYNKMGELYKTHLDGVKTEIKKVEDDIKKQDEELKKLGNVNSQDSKKNEFIAKKAELEKYLPFLNSLQKEYESLVSKVNTYTDNLKKVINNCQLEKKEAEITVKKLQDYNKMDEKLEEYKKSEKKNEVKSSGLLEKLMKSKLIKENESKEILSQLLNVQTQLLTMSSEHTCIDTNVPDNAACYRYLDGTEEWRCLLTFKEEGGKCVPASNVTCKDNNGGCAPEAECKMTDSNKI
;
A
#
# COMPACT_ATOMS: atom_id res chain seq x y z
N MET A 1 2.17 34.62 -39.18
CA MET A 1 3.36 34.00 -38.56
C MET A 1 3.24 33.91 -37.03
N TYR A 2 3.15 35.03 -36.31
CA TYR A 2 3.06 35.04 -34.84
C TYR A 2 1.89 34.21 -34.25
N LYS A 3 0.66 34.41 -34.73
CA LYS A 3 -0.52 33.61 -34.29
C LYS A 3 -0.32 32.11 -34.49
N THR A 4 0.44 31.71 -35.51
CA THR A 4 0.73 30.31 -35.83
C THR A 4 1.73 29.72 -34.84
N ILE A 5 2.84 30.43 -34.56
CA ILE A 5 3.86 30.01 -33.59
C ILE A 5 3.25 29.89 -32.19
N LYS A 6 2.40 30.85 -31.81
CA LYS A 6 1.62 30.81 -30.55
C LYS A 6 0.85 29.49 -30.42
N LYS A 7 -0.01 29.21 -31.42
CA LYS A 7 -0.88 28.04 -31.40
C LYS A 7 -0.06 26.74 -31.36
N GLN A 8 1.07 26.70 -32.06
CA GLN A 8 1.96 25.54 -32.05
C GLN A 8 2.61 25.30 -30.69
N LEU A 9 3.09 26.36 -30.01
CA LEU A 9 3.73 26.24 -28.71
C LEU A 9 2.77 25.71 -27.64
N GLU A 10 1.58 26.31 -27.59
CA GLU A 10 0.54 25.91 -26.65
C GLU A 10 0.05 24.48 -26.93
N ASN A 11 -0.17 24.14 -28.19
CA ASN A 11 -0.55 22.78 -28.59
C ASN A 11 0.51 21.75 -28.21
N HIS A 12 1.79 22.08 -28.38
CA HIS A 12 2.88 21.17 -28.02
C HIS A 12 2.90 20.88 -26.52
N VAL A 13 2.79 21.91 -25.68
CA VAL A 13 2.75 21.74 -24.21
C VAL A 13 1.54 20.93 -23.77
N ASN A 14 0.37 21.22 -24.34
CA ASN A 14 -0.86 20.49 -24.03
C ASN A 14 -0.77 19.03 -24.50
N ALA A 15 -0.30 18.77 -25.72
CA ALA A 15 -0.18 17.43 -26.28
C ALA A 15 0.81 16.57 -25.47
N PHE A 16 1.94 17.16 -25.06
CA PHE A 16 2.89 16.48 -24.18
C PHE A 16 2.26 16.12 -22.83
N ASN A 17 1.48 17.04 -22.25
CA ASN A 17 0.74 16.77 -21.01
C ASN A 17 -0.27 15.64 -21.16
N THR A 18 -1.06 15.66 -22.23
CA THR A 18 -2.02 14.60 -22.55
C THR A 18 -1.30 13.25 -22.67
N ASN A 19 -0.21 13.19 -23.43
CA ASN A 19 0.53 11.94 -23.62
C ASN A 19 1.08 11.36 -22.31
N ILE A 20 1.67 12.20 -21.44
CA ILE A 20 2.17 11.75 -20.13
C ILE A 20 1.00 11.28 -19.26
N THR A 21 -0.08 12.08 -19.20
CA THR A 21 -1.24 11.78 -18.36
C THR A 21 -1.91 10.48 -18.78
N ASP A 22 -2.15 10.30 -20.08
CA ASP A 22 -2.77 9.10 -20.64
C ASP A 22 -1.91 7.86 -20.41
N MET A 23 -0.59 7.99 -20.55
CA MET A 23 0.34 6.89 -20.30
C MET A 23 0.34 6.46 -18.83
N LEU A 24 0.38 7.42 -17.90
CA LEU A 24 0.35 7.16 -16.47
C LEU A 24 -1.01 6.58 -16.04
N ASP A 25 -2.12 7.15 -16.50
CA ASP A 25 -3.47 6.68 -16.19
C ASP A 25 -3.73 5.28 -16.76
N SER A 26 -3.27 5.00 -17.99
CA SER A 26 -3.38 3.66 -18.58
C SER A 26 -2.64 2.60 -17.76
N ARG A 27 -1.43 2.91 -17.29
CA ARG A 27 -0.63 1.99 -16.46
C ARG A 27 -1.23 1.83 -15.06
N LEU A 28 -1.73 2.91 -14.46
CA LEU A 28 -2.44 2.87 -13.18
C LEU A 28 -3.69 1.98 -13.27
N LYS A 29 -4.53 2.16 -14.29
CA LYS A 29 -5.72 1.31 -14.53
C LYS A 29 -5.35 -0.16 -14.67
N LYS A 30 -4.32 -0.48 -15.45
CA LYS A 30 -3.83 -1.86 -15.59
C LYS A 30 -3.33 -2.44 -14.27
N ARG A 31 -2.60 -1.65 -13.48
CA ARG A 31 -2.12 -2.04 -12.16
C ARG A 31 -3.27 -2.28 -11.18
N ASN A 32 -4.28 -1.41 -11.17
CA ASN A 32 -5.45 -1.55 -10.30
C ASN A 32 -6.27 -2.80 -10.66
N TYR A 33 -6.53 -3.02 -11.95
CA TYR A 33 -7.18 -4.26 -12.40
C TYR A 33 -6.40 -5.50 -11.96
N PHE A 34 -5.08 -5.48 -12.12
CA PHE A 34 -4.24 -6.59 -11.67
C PHE A 34 -4.30 -6.77 -10.14
N LEU A 35 -4.26 -5.70 -9.35
CA LEU A 35 -4.43 -5.74 -7.90
C LEU A 35 -5.80 -6.26 -7.47
N GLU A 36 -6.88 -5.92 -8.18
CA GLU A 36 -8.22 -6.45 -7.93
C GLU A 36 -8.27 -7.97 -8.14
N VAL A 37 -7.66 -8.47 -9.21
CA VAL A 37 -7.54 -9.91 -9.46
C VAL A 37 -6.76 -10.60 -8.34
N LEU A 38 -5.62 -10.04 -7.91
CA LEU A 38 -4.85 -10.60 -6.78
C LEU A 38 -5.64 -10.57 -5.46
N ASN A 39 -6.39 -9.50 -5.22
CA ASN A 39 -7.24 -9.39 -4.05
C ASN A 39 -8.41 -10.38 -4.09
N SER A 40 -8.91 -10.72 -5.29
CA SER A 40 -9.93 -11.75 -5.48
C SER A 40 -9.44 -13.13 -5.07
N ASP A 41 -8.17 -13.46 -5.38
CA ASP A 41 -7.54 -14.71 -4.92
C ASP A 41 -7.46 -14.78 -3.37
N LEU A 42 -7.54 -13.62 -2.69
CA LEU A 42 -7.58 -13.52 -1.23
C LEU A 42 -9.00 -13.45 -0.65
N ASN A 43 -10.04 -13.30 -1.49
CA ASN A 43 -11.44 -13.20 -1.05
C ASN A 43 -11.92 -14.42 -0.25
N PRO A 44 -11.51 -15.66 -0.54
CA PRO A 44 -11.87 -16.81 0.30
C PRO A 44 -11.40 -16.67 1.77
N PHE A 45 -10.43 -15.80 2.04
CA PHE A 45 -9.89 -15.50 3.38
C PHE A 45 -10.42 -14.17 3.95
N LYS A 46 -11.20 -13.39 3.18
CA LYS A 46 -11.93 -12.19 3.62
C LYS A 46 -13.36 -12.59 3.94
N TYR A 47 -13.73 -12.64 5.21
CA TYR A 47 -15.05 -13.13 5.64
C TYR A 47 -16.23 -12.46 4.92
N SER A 48 -17.13 -13.29 4.39
CA SER A 48 -18.53 -12.97 4.23
C SER A 48 -19.27 -13.30 5.54
N SER A 49 -19.88 -12.28 6.15
CA SER A 49 -21.11 -12.33 6.96
C SER A 49 -21.16 -12.80 8.43
N SER A 50 -20.07 -13.13 9.15
CA SER A 50 -20.17 -13.38 10.61
C SER A 50 -19.14 -12.56 11.41
N GLY A 51 -19.64 -11.68 12.28
CA GLY A 51 -18.89 -10.62 12.96
C GLY A 51 -17.90 -11.06 14.05
N GLU A 52 -17.29 -12.25 13.98
CA GLU A 52 -16.45 -12.77 15.08
C GLU A 52 -15.03 -13.22 14.71
N TYR A 53 -14.65 -13.25 13.43
CA TYR A 53 -13.29 -13.64 13.06
C TYR A 53 -12.64 -12.65 12.08
N ILE A 54 -11.72 -11.83 12.59
CA ILE A 54 -10.80 -11.05 11.74
C ILE A 54 -9.58 -11.93 11.49
N ILE A 55 -9.48 -12.60 10.34
CA ILE A 55 -8.17 -13.12 9.88
C ILE A 55 -7.29 -11.89 9.62
N LYS A 56 -6.44 -11.55 10.61
CA LYS A 56 -5.60 -10.34 10.61
C LYS A 56 -4.56 -10.33 9.48
N ASP A 57 -4.22 -11.50 8.92
CA ASP A 57 -3.28 -11.62 7.80
C ASP A 57 -3.59 -12.85 6.91
N PRO A 58 -4.34 -12.67 5.80
CA PRO A 58 -4.74 -13.77 4.93
C PRO A 58 -3.56 -14.40 4.16
N TYR A 59 -2.43 -13.70 4.02
CA TYR A 59 -1.27 -14.20 3.29
C TYR A 59 -0.60 -15.39 4.00
N LYS A 60 -0.80 -15.55 5.31
CA LYS A 60 -0.28 -16.67 6.10
C LYS A 60 -0.89 -18.01 5.70
N LEU A 61 -2.18 -17.99 5.37
CA LEU A 61 -3.01 -19.18 5.15
C LEU A 61 -2.86 -19.75 3.73
N LEU A 62 -2.13 -19.05 2.87
CA LEU A 62 -1.87 -19.47 1.51
C LEU A 62 -0.86 -20.62 1.49
N ASP A 63 -1.02 -21.53 0.54
CA ASP A 63 0.00 -22.53 0.23
C ASP A 63 1.27 -21.88 -0.37
N LEU A 64 2.37 -22.64 -0.35
CA LEU A 64 3.67 -22.18 -0.83
C LEU A 64 3.63 -21.70 -2.29
N GLU A 65 2.88 -22.39 -3.16
CA GLU A 65 2.78 -22.06 -4.58
C GLU A 65 2.07 -20.72 -4.79
N LYS A 66 0.93 -20.51 -4.11
CA LYS A 66 0.19 -19.24 -4.13
C LYS A 66 1.00 -18.10 -3.54
N LYS A 67 1.74 -18.33 -2.44
CA LYS A 67 2.66 -17.32 -1.86
C LYS A 67 3.74 -16.93 -2.87
N LYS A 68 4.37 -17.89 -3.56
CA LYS A 68 5.36 -17.61 -4.62
C LYS A 68 4.77 -16.83 -5.78
N LYS A 69 3.57 -17.19 -6.23
CA LYS A 69 2.86 -16.49 -7.31
C LYS A 69 2.56 -15.05 -6.91
N LEU A 70 1.97 -14.83 -5.73
CA LEU A 70 1.67 -13.49 -5.22
C LEU A 70 2.95 -12.66 -5.02
N LEU A 71 4.02 -13.26 -4.52
CA LEU A 71 5.31 -12.59 -4.37
C LEU A 71 5.84 -12.10 -5.73
N GLY A 72 5.76 -12.93 -6.77
CA GLY A 72 6.11 -12.56 -8.14
C GLY A 72 5.24 -11.40 -8.66
N SER A 73 3.93 -11.48 -8.44
CA SER A 73 2.97 -10.44 -8.82
C SER A 73 3.22 -9.10 -8.14
N TYR A 74 3.47 -9.07 -6.83
CA TYR A 74 3.78 -7.83 -6.10
C TYR A 74 5.15 -7.25 -6.48
N LYS A 75 6.14 -8.07 -6.82
CA LYS A 75 7.40 -7.58 -7.42
C LYS A 75 7.17 -6.93 -8.78
N TYR A 76 6.32 -7.52 -9.62
CA TYR A 76 5.94 -6.93 -10.90
C TYR A 76 5.21 -5.58 -10.72
N ILE A 77 4.31 -5.49 -9.75
CA ILE A 77 3.65 -4.24 -9.36
C ILE A 77 4.68 -3.18 -8.97
N GLY A 78 5.64 -3.51 -8.11
CA GLY A 78 6.73 -2.60 -7.73
C GLY A 78 7.52 -2.08 -8.94
N ALA A 79 7.91 -2.97 -9.86
CA ALA A 79 8.61 -2.59 -11.08
C ALA A 79 7.76 -1.73 -12.03
N SER A 80 6.44 -1.94 -12.05
CA SER A 80 5.50 -1.09 -12.80
C SER A 80 5.44 0.32 -12.21
N ILE A 81 5.36 0.44 -10.88
CA ILE A 81 5.37 1.72 -10.17
C ILE A 81 6.70 2.47 -10.41
N ASP A 82 7.83 1.77 -10.46
CA ASP A 82 9.12 2.38 -10.78
C ASP A 82 9.16 3.02 -12.18
N LYS A 83 8.51 2.40 -13.18
CA LYS A 83 8.38 2.99 -14.52
C LYS A 83 7.51 4.24 -14.51
N ASP A 84 6.45 4.26 -13.71
CA ASP A 84 5.58 5.42 -13.57
C ASP A 84 6.29 6.56 -12.85
N LEU A 85 7.06 6.26 -11.80
CA LEU A 85 7.92 7.23 -11.13
C LEU A 85 8.96 7.81 -12.09
N ALA A 86 9.65 6.99 -12.88
CA ALA A 86 10.62 7.48 -13.87
C ALA A 86 9.95 8.42 -14.87
N THR A 87 8.82 7.99 -15.43
CA THR A 87 8.02 8.79 -16.39
C THR A 87 7.62 10.14 -15.80
N ALA A 88 7.06 10.15 -14.59
CA ALA A 88 6.58 11.37 -13.95
C ALA A 88 7.73 12.31 -13.59
N ASN A 89 8.87 11.78 -13.14
CA ASN A 89 10.08 12.58 -12.87
C ASN A 89 10.67 13.19 -14.15
N ASP A 90 10.69 12.44 -15.25
CA ASP A 90 11.11 12.95 -16.56
C ASP A 90 10.18 14.08 -17.02
N GLY A 91 8.86 13.90 -16.84
CA GLY A 91 7.86 14.93 -17.10
C GLY A 91 8.08 16.21 -16.27
N VAL A 92 8.32 16.07 -14.95
CA VAL A 92 8.65 17.21 -14.07
C VAL A 92 9.93 17.90 -14.54
N THR A 93 10.96 17.14 -14.91
CA THR A 93 12.23 17.70 -15.41
C THR A 93 12.02 18.49 -16.69
N TYR A 94 11.22 17.96 -17.62
CA TYR A 94 10.85 18.66 -18.85
C TYR A 94 10.10 19.96 -18.54
N TYR A 95 9.06 19.90 -17.70
CA TYR A 95 8.26 21.08 -17.38
C TYR A 95 9.06 22.15 -16.64
N ASN A 96 9.95 21.78 -15.73
CA ASN A 96 10.83 22.77 -15.08
C ASN A 96 11.68 23.52 -16.12
N LYS A 97 12.30 22.80 -17.08
CA LYS A 97 13.07 23.43 -18.17
C LYS A 97 12.21 24.36 -19.03
N MET A 98 10.99 23.92 -19.39
CA MET A 98 10.08 24.76 -20.18
C MET A 98 9.59 25.98 -19.38
N GLY A 99 9.37 25.82 -18.08
CA GLY A 99 8.96 26.90 -17.18
C GLY A 99 10.03 27.98 -17.08
N GLU A 100 11.30 27.60 -16.93
CA GLU A 100 12.44 28.52 -16.96
C GLU A 100 12.57 29.24 -18.30
N LEU A 101 12.43 28.53 -19.41
CA LEU A 101 12.49 29.11 -20.75
C LEU A 101 11.36 30.14 -20.96
N TYR A 102 10.12 29.78 -20.64
CA TYR A 102 8.97 30.67 -20.81
C TYR A 102 9.01 31.86 -19.87
N LYS A 103 9.54 31.69 -18.66
CA LYS A 103 9.78 32.79 -17.73
C LYS A 103 10.84 33.75 -18.28
N THR A 104 11.94 33.24 -18.83
CA THR A 104 12.97 34.05 -19.48
C THR A 104 12.40 34.87 -20.63
N HIS A 105 11.57 34.25 -21.48
CA HIS A 105 10.90 34.96 -22.57
C HIS A 105 9.89 36.00 -22.06
N LEU A 106 9.14 35.68 -21.00
CA LEU A 106 8.20 36.61 -20.38
C LEU A 106 8.93 37.87 -19.86
N ASP A 107 10.05 37.68 -19.17
CA ASP A 107 10.85 38.77 -18.62
C ASP A 107 11.47 39.62 -19.73
N GLY A 108 11.91 38.99 -20.83
CA GLY A 108 12.34 39.69 -22.05
C GLY A 108 11.24 40.57 -22.64
N VAL A 109 10.01 40.04 -22.79
CA VAL A 109 8.86 40.79 -23.29
C VAL A 109 8.51 41.95 -22.35
N LYS A 110 8.46 41.72 -21.03
CA LYS A 110 8.19 42.77 -20.05
C LYS A 110 9.24 43.88 -20.10
N THR A 111 10.50 43.53 -20.33
CA THR A 111 11.58 44.50 -20.49
C THR A 111 11.39 45.35 -21.74
N GLU A 112 11.00 44.72 -22.85
CA GLU A 112 10.77 45.44 -24.11
C GLU A 112 9.54 46.35 -24.05
N ILE A 113 8.45 45.92 -23.39
CA ILE A 113 7.29 46.76 -23.12
C ILE A 113 7.71 48.02 -22.37
N LYS A 114 8.48 47.88 -21.29
CA LYS A 114 8.96 49.03 -20.51
C LYS A 114 9.80 49.99 -21.35
N LYS A 115 10.70 49.49 -22.21
CA LYS A 115 11.49 50.34 -23.12
C LYS A 115 10.58 51.14 -24.06
N VAL A 116 9.61 50.48 -24.69
CA VAL A 116 8.66 51.15 -25.60
C VAL A 116 7.85 52.20 -24.86
N GLU A 117 7.35 51.89 -23.66
CA GLU A 117 6.62 52.85 -22.81
C GLU A 117 7.49 54.06 -22.43
N ASP A 118 8.75 53.84 -22.06
CA ASP A 118 9.67 54.91 -21.69
C ASP A 118 10.09 55.76 -22.90
N ASP A 119 10.25 55.16 -24.08
CA ASP A 119 10.51 55.90 -25.31
C ASP A 119 9.30 56.73 -25.75
N ILE A 120 8.08 56.22 -25.59
CA ILE A 120 6.84 57.00 -25.77
C ILE A 120 6.81 58.20 -24.82
N LYS A 121 7.13 58.01 -23.53
CA LYS A 121 7.21 59.13 -22.56
C LYS A 121 8.24 60.17 -22.97
N LYS A 122 9.42 59.76 -23.44
CA LYS A 122 10.44 60.69 -23.96
C LYS A 122 9.93 61.48 -25.16
N GLN A 123 9.25 60.83 -26.11
CA GLN A 123 8.64 61.54 -27.25
C GLN A 123 7.61 62.57 -26.74
N ASP A 124 6.80 62.23 -25.74
CA ASP A 124 5.82 63.15 -25.13
C ASP A 124 6.44 64.34 -24.43
N GLU A 125 7.55 64.14 -23.72
CA GLU A 125 8.31 65.23 -23.09
C GLU A 125 8.93 66.17 -24.13
N GLU A 126 9.52 65.63 -25.21
CA GLU A 126 10.04 66.43 -26.32
C GLU A 126 8.94 67.22 -27.02
N LEU A 127 7.76 66.61 -27.25
CA LEU A 127 6.59 67.29 -27.81
C LEU A 127 6.10 68.45 -26.92
N LYS A 128 6.16 68.30 -25.60
CA LYS A 128 5.81 69.38 -24.65
C LYS A 128 6.80 70.55 -24.72
N LYS A 129 8.11 70.28 -24.87
CA LYS A 129 9.15 71.32 -24.96
C LYS A 129 9.03 72.18 -26.23
N LEU A 130 8.54 71.60 -27.34
CA LEU A 130 8.41 72.28 -28.63
C LEU A 130 7.29 73.34 -28.68
N GLY A 131 6.36 73.37 -27.72
CA GLY A 131 5.35 74.43 -27.59
C GLY A 131 4.46 74.63 -28.84
N ASN A 132 3.95 75.85 -29.04
CA ASN A 132 3.04 76.25 -30.13
C ASN A 132 3.71 77.21 -31.12
N VAL A 133 4.96 76.93 -31.48
CA VAL A 133 5.73 77.77 -32.41
C VAL A 133 5.64 77.22 -33.84
N ASN A 134 4.98 77.95 -34.74
CA ASN A 134 4.73 77.54 -36.14
C ASN A 134 6.01 77.24 -36.95
N SER A 135 7.18 77.68 -36.50
CA SER A 135 8.45 77.43 -37.21
C SER A 135 9.03 76.02 -36.98
N GLN A 136 8.37 75.16 -36.19
CA GLN A 136 8.87 73.82 -35.83
C GLN A 136 7.91 72.67 -36.20
N ASP A 137 6.91 72.93 -37.05
CA ASP A 137 5.86 71.98 -37.41
C ASP A 137 6.39 70.67 -38.02
N SER A 138 7.45 70.71 -38.84
CA SER A 138 8.04 69.50 -39.42
C SER A 138 8.63 68.56 -38.35
N LYS A 139 9.32 69.15 -37.36
CA LYS A 139 9.96 68.41 -36.27
C LYS A 139 8.91 67.82 -35.33
N LYS A 140 7.86 68.59 -35.03
CA LYS A 140 6.71 68.15 -34.24
C LYS A 140 5.99 66.96 -34.90
N ASN A 141 5.79 67.02 -36.21
CA ASN A 141 5.20 65.92 -36.99
C ASN A 141 6.07 64.65 -36.97
N GLU A 142 7.40 64.78 -36.97
CA GLU A 142 8.32 63.64 -36.87
C GLU A 142 8.19 62.92 -35.51
N PHE A 143 8.16 63.67 -34.39
CA PHE A 143 7.96 63.11 -33.05
C PHE A 143 6.58 62.44 -32.90
N ILE A 144 5.52 63.05 -33.45
CA ILE A 144 4.17 62.47 -33.47
C ILE A 144 4.16 61.15 -34.25
N ALA A 145 4.81 61.10 -35.42
CA ALA A 145 4.88 59.89 -36.23
C ALA A 145 5.63 58.77 -35.52
N LYS A 146 6.80 59.05 -34.92
CA LYS A 146 7.57 58.07 -34.13
C LYS A 146 6.80 57.54 -32.93
N LYS A 147 6.14 58.42 -32.18
CA LYS A 147 5.26 58.03 -31.08
C LYS A 147 4.14 57.11 -31.55
N ALA A 148 3.42 57.49 -32.60
CA ALA A 148 2.32 56.71 -33.14
C ALA A 148 2.78 55.35 -33.69
N GLU A 149 4.03 55.23 -34.15
CA GLU A 149 4.62 53.94 -34.52
C GLU A 149 4.88 53.07 -33.29
N LEU A 150 5.50 53.62 -32.24
CA LEU A 150 5.75 52.94 -30.97
C LEU A 150 4.46 52.42 -30.32
N GLU A 151 3.41 53.24 -30.31
CA GLU A 151 2.09 52.87 -29.77
C GLU A 151 1.45 51.68 -30.51
N LYS A 152 1.74 51.50 -31.80
CA LYS A 152 1.23 50.33 -32.56
C LYS A 152 1.88 49.01 -32.12
N TYR A 153 3.09 49.04 -31.55
CA TYR A 153 3.78 47.84 -31.10
C TYR A 153 3.29 47.36 -29.71
N LEU A 154 2.81 48.26 -28.84
CA LEU A 154 2.37 47.91 -27.49
C LEU A 154 1.28 46.82 -27.44
N PRO A 155 0.19 46.88 -28.25
CA PRO A 155 -0.83 45.82 -28.26
C PRO A 155 -0.24 44.44 -28.57
N PHE A 156 0.74 44.38 -29.47
CA PHE A 156 1.41 43.14 -29.84
C PHE A 156 2.27 42.60 -28.70
N LEU A 157 3.08 43.44 -28.07
CA LEU A 157 3.92 43.04 -26.93
C LEU A 157 3.08 42.63 -25.71
N ASN A 158 1.99 43.35 -25.43
CA ASN A 158 1.06 43.00 -24.37
C ASN A 158 0.35 41.66 -24.64
N SER A 159 0.01 41.37 -25.91
CA SER A 159 -0.48 40.05 -26.28
C SER A 159 0.56 38.96 -26.03
N LEU A 160 1.83 39.19 -26.40
CA LEU A 160 2.95 38.28 -26.12
C LEU A 160 3.13 38.00 -24.64
N GLN A 161 3.06 39.06 -23.81
CA GLN A 161 3.19 38.93 -22.35
C GLN A 161 2.12 37.97 -21.80
N LYS A 162 0.85 38.18 -22.16
CA LYS A 162 -0.26 37.33 -21.71
C LYS A 162 -0.09 35.86 -22.11
N GLU A 163 0.47 35.61 -23.29
CA GLU A 163 0.74 34.23 -23.74
C GLU A 163 1.79 33.55 -22.88
N TYR A 164 2.93 34.21 -22.65
CA TYR A 164 3.96 33.61 -21.82
C TYR A 164 3.50 33.46 -20.37
N GLU A 165 2.69 34.38 -19.84
CA GLU A 165 2.04 34.20 -18.53
C GLU A 165 1.15 32.95 -18.49
N SER A 166 0.33 32.74 -19.53
CA SER A 166 -0.51 31.55 -19.68
C SER A 166 0.33 30.27 -19.75
N LEU A 167 1.39 30.25 -20.55
CA LEU A 167 2.29 29.11 -20.70
C LEU A 167 3.02 28.76 -19.40
N VAL A 168 3.56 29.77 -18.69
CA VAL A 168 4.21 29.58 -17.39
C VAL A 168 3.20 28.99 -16.39
N SER A 169 1.99 29.54 -16.34
CA SER A 169 0.92 29.04 -15.45
C SER A 169 0.56 27.58 -15.74
N LYS A 170 0.40 27.21 -17.02
CA LYS A 170 0.11 25.83 -17.43
C LYS A 170 1.23 24.87 -17.07
N VAL A 171 2.47 25.21 -17.37
CA VAL A 171 3.64 24.38 -17.07
C VAL A 171 3.78 24.16 -15.57
N ASN A 172 3.57 25.20 -14.76
CA ASN A 172 3.56 25.06 -13.29
C ASN A 172 2.45 24.12 -12.83
N THR A 173 1.23 24.29 -13.36
CA THR A 173 0.09 23.43 -13.05
C THR A 173 0.37 21.96 -13.39
N TYR A 174 0.93 21.68 -14.56
CA TYR A 174 1.29 20.32 -14.99
C TYR A 174 2.41 19.73 -14.13
N THR A 175 3.39 20.54 -13.75
CA THR A 175 4.45 20.15 -12.80
C THR A 175 3.87 19.73 -11.47
N ASP A 176 2.95 20.51 -10.91
CA ASP A 176 2.34 20.22 -9.61
C ASP A 176 1.43 18.99 -9.66
N ASN A 177 0.73 18.77 -10.77
CA ASN A 177 -0.04 17.54 -10.98
C ASN A 177 0.87 16.30 -11.02
N LEU A 178 2.01 16.36 -11.72
CA LEU A 178 2.97 15.25 -11.73
C LEU A 178 3.59 15.00 -10.36
N LYS A 179 3.90 16.04 -9.58
CA LYS A 179 4.36 15.87 -8.20
C LYS A 179 3.35 15.13 -7.33
N LYS A 180 2.05 15.39 -7.49
CA LYS A 180 0.99 14.62 -6.81
C LYS A 180 1.01 13.15 -7.23
N VAL A 181 1.16 12.87 -8.52
CA VAL A 181 1.28 11.49 -9.02
C VAL A 181 2.51 10.80 -8.43
N ILE A 182 3.67 11.48 -8.40
CA ILE A 182 4.90 10.95 -7.81
C ILE A 182 4.67 10.57 -6.34
N ASN A 183 4.05 11.45 -5.55
CA ASN A 183 3.76 11.18 -4.14
C ASN A 183 2.86 9.95 -3.98
N ASN A 184 1.80 9.83 -4.78
CA ASN A 184 0.92 8.66 -4.75
C ASN A 184 1.66 7.38 -5.13
N CYS A 185 2.46 7.40 -6.19
CA CYS A 185 3.29 6.25 -6.59
C CYS A 185 4.29 5.86 -5.49
N GLN A 186 4.87 6.81 -4.76
CA GLN A 186 5.75 6.50 -3.62
C GLN A 186 5.00 5.81 -2.47
N LEU A 187 3.75 6.18 -2.21
CA LEU A 187 2.90 5.50 -1.23
C LEU A 187 2.57 4.08 -1.68
N GLU A 188 2.08 3.92 -2.92
CA GLU A 188 1.79 2.60 -3.52
C GLU A 188 3.03 1.68 -3.49
N LYS A 189 4.22 2.23 -3.76
CA LYS A 189 5.48 1.48 -3.71
C LYS A 189 5.76 0.95 -2.31
N LYS A 190 5.60 1.78 -1.27
CA LYS A 190 5.79 1.37 0.12
C LYS A 190 4.82 0.26 0.52
N GLU A 191 3.56 0.35 0.12
CA GLU A 191 2.55 -0.68 0.40
C GLU A 191 2.89 -2.01 -0.29
N ALA A 192 3.31 -1.95 -1.55
CA ALA A 192 3.77 -3.12 -2.29
C ALA A 192 5.02 -3.74 -1.64
N GLU A 193 6.00 -2.94 -1.23
CA GLU A 193 7.21 -3.40 -0.55
C GLU A 193 6.93 -4.07 0.80
N ILE A 194 6.00 -3.52 1.59
CA ILE A 194 5.54 -4.14 2.85
C ILE A 194 4.96 -5.52 2.56
N THR A 195 4.11 -5.63 1.53
CA THR A 195 3.49 -6.91 1.14
C THR A 195 4.51 -7.91 0.63
N VAL A 196 5.48 -7.47 -0.19
CA VAL A 196 6.59 -8.30 -0.65
C VAL A 196 7.40 -8.85 0.52
N LYS A 197 7.76 -8.02 1.51
CA LYS A 197 8.51 -8.47 2.69
C LYS A 197 7.74 -9.53 3.47
N LYS A 198 6.44 -9.30 3.74
CA LYS A 198 5.59 -10.30 4.41
C LYS A 198 5.57 -11.63 3.67
N LEU A 199 5.33 -11.60 2.35
CA LEU A 199 5.30 -12.80 1.52
C LEU A 199 6.66 -13.51 1.46
N GLN A 200 7.77 -12.76 1.47
CA GLN A 200 9.11 -13.35 1.55
C GLN A 200 9.33 -14.08 2.87
N ASP A 201 8.91 -13.49 3.98
CA ASP A 201 9.05 -14.10 5.31
C ASP A 201 8.19 -15.36 5.42
N TYR A 202 6.94 -15.32 4.94
CA TYR A 202 6.07 -16.50 4.88
C TYR A 202 6.62 -17.60 3.95
N ASN A 203 7.11 -17.24 2.77
CA ASN A 203 7.70 -18.21 1.84
C ASN A 203 8.95 -18.90 2.45
N LYS A 204 9.81 -18.17 3.17
CA LYS A 204 10.98 -18.74 3.84
C LYS A 204 10.58 -19.73 4.95
N MET A 205 9.49 -19.45 5.67
CA MET A 205 8.99 -20.38 6.69
C MET A 205 8.47 -21.67 6.06
N ASP A 206 7.68 -21.56 5.00
CA ASP A 206 7.13 -22.71 4.29
C ASP A 206 8.22 -23.55 3.60
N GLU A 207 9.24 -22.93 2.99
CA GLU A 207 10.36 -23.65 2.38
C GLU A 207 11.13 -24.49 3.40
N LYS A 208 11.40 -23.92 4.58
CA LYS A 208 12.01 -24.67 5.68
C LYS A 208 11.09 -25.80 6.14
N LEU A 209 9.79 -25.55 6.25
CA LEU A 209 8.81 -26.56 6.64
C LEU A 209 8.83 -27.76 5.67
N GLU A 210 8.87 -27.49 4.36
CA GLU A 210 8.93 -28.52 3.33
C GLU A 210 10.27 -29.26 3.29
N GLU A 211 11.39 -28.57 3.49
CA GLU A 211 12.71 -29.21 3.67
C GLU A 211 12.69 -30.19 4.86
N TYR A 212 12.08 -29.79 5.99
CA TYR A 212 11.94 -30.66 7.16
C TYR A 212 11.01 -31.84 6.89
N LYS A 213 9.87 -31.66 6.21
CA LYS A 213 8.97 -32.77 5.83
C LYS A 213 9.67 -33.80 4.94
N LYS A 214 10.52 -33.35 4.01
CA LYS A 214 11.29 -34.22 3.11
C LYS A 214 12.45 -34.94 3.78
N SER A 215 12.92 -34.47 4.94
CA SER A 215 14.07 -35.04 5.65
C SER A 215 13.84 -36.40 6.35
N GLU A 216 12.72 -37.09 6.06
CA GLU A 216 12.40 -38.47 6.49
C GLU A 216 12.94 -38.86 7.88
N LYS A 217 12.37 -38.25 8.92
CA LYS A 217 12.35 -38.84 10.26
C LYS A 217 10.91 -38.96 10.75
N LYS A 218 10.14 -39.79 10.04
CA LYS A 218 8.73 -40.11 10.33
C LYS A 218 8.48 -40.62 11.76
N ASN A 219 9.53 -41.06 12.47
CA ASN A 219 9.46 -41.55 13.86
C ASN A 219 10.10 -40.64 14.94
N GLU A 220 10.67 -39.48 14.59
CA GLU A 220 11.35 -38.59 15.57
C GLU A 220 10.69 -37.20 15.71
N VAL A 221 9.53 -36.98 15.11
CA VAL A 221 8.87 -35.65 15.20
C VAL A 221 8.38 -35.35 16.63
N LYS A 222 8.08 -36.38 17.44
CA LYS A 222 7.73 -36.23 18.86
C LYS A 222 8.93 -35.96 19.80
N SER A 223 10.17 -36.26 19.39
CA SER A 223 11.38 -36.17 20.23
C SER A 223 12.43 -35.12 19.77
N SER A 224 12.25 -34.50 18.60
CA SER A 224 13.32 -33.75 17.92
C SER A 224 13.55 -32.30 18.39
N GLY A 225 12.81 -31.78 19.38
CA GLY A 225 12.93 -30.38 19.82
C GLY A 225 12.63 -29.38 18.69
N LEU A 226 11.78 -29.76 17.73
CA LEU A 226 11.48 -29.02 16.50
C LEU A 226 10.90 -27.62 16.79
N LEU A 227 9.91 -27.55 17.68
CA LEU A 227 9.33 -26.31 18.16
C LEU A 227 10.41 -25.41 18.75
N GLU A 228 11.33 -25.99 19.53
CA GLU A 228 12.42 -25.28 20.18
C GLU A 228 13.44 -24.72 19.18
N LYS A 229 13.76 -25.45 18.10
CA LYS A 229 14.64 -24.97 17.01
C LYS A 229 13.96 -23.87 16.17
N LEU A 230 12.66 -24.00 15.90
CA LEU A 230 11.87 -22.99 15.19
C LEU A 230 11.73 -21.71 16.02
N MET A 231 11.45 -21.82 17.32
CA MET A 231 11.43 -20.69 18.25
C MET A 231 12.84 -20.05 18.40
N LYS A 232 13.90 -20.86 18.54
CA LYS A 232 15.30 -20.38 18.60
C LYS A 232 15.75 -19.68 17.32
N SER A 233 15.19 -20.04 16.17
CA SER A 233 15.48 -19.36 14.90
C SER A 233 14.89 -17.94 14.80
N LYS A 234 14.07 -17.52 15.78
CA LYS A 234 13.33 -16.24 15.83
C LYS A 234 12.37 -16.02 14.65
N LEU A 235 12.06 -17.06 13.89
CA LEU A 235 11.17 -16.96 12.71
C LEU A 235 9.70 -17.06 13.08
N ILE A 236 9.37 -17.62 14.23
CA ILE A 236 7.99 -17.87 14.67
C ILE A 236 7.78 -17.28 16.06
N LYS A 237 6.70 -16.51 16.25
CA LYS A 237 6.27 -16.05 17.57
C LYS A 237 5.62 -17.20 18.33
N GLU A 238 5.72 -17.22 19.65
CA GLU A 238 5.29 -18.32 20.52
C GLU A 238 3.84 -18.77 20.26
N ASN A 239 2.95 -17.86 19.88
CA ASN A 239 1.56 -18.12 19.50
C ASN A 239 1.36 -18.76 18.12
N GLU A 240 2.18 -18.43 17.11
CA GLU A 240 2.13 -18.97 15.74
C GLU A 240 2.74 -20.39 15.65
N SER A 241 3.46 -20.80 16.70
CA SER A 241 4.18 -22.07 16.76
C SER A 241 3.26 -23.30 16.84
N LYS A 242 2.08 -23.16 17.47
CA LYS A 242 1.12 -24.26 17.69
C LYS A 242 0.37 -24.64 16.42
N GLU A 243 0.02 -23.66 15.58
CA GLU A 243 -0.72 -23.85 14.32
C GLU A 243 0.17 -24.46 13.23
N ILE A 244 1.44 -24.08 13.19
CA ILE A 244 2.44 -24.68 12.29
C ILE A 244 2.77 -26.12 12.72
N LEU A 245 2.79 -26.41 14.03
CA LEU A 245 2.96 -27.77 14.53
C LEU A 245 1.80 -28.69 14.18
N SER A 246 0.56 -28.21 14.28
CA SER A 246 -0.64 -29.02 14.00
C SER A 246 -0.70 -29.40 12.51
N GLN A 247 -0.35 -28.48 11.60
CA GLN A 247 -0.24 -28.77 10.18
C GLN A 247 0.93 -29.72 9.84
N LEU A 248 2.06 -29.61 10.55
CA LEU A 248 3.23 -30.47 10.32
C LEU A 248 3.02 -31.91 10.82
N LEU A 249 2.31 -32.09 11.93
CA LEU A 249 2.13 -33.40 12.55
C LEU A 249 1.05 -34.25 11.88
N ASN A 250 0.27 -33.69 10.93
CA ASN A 250 -0.87 -34.35 10.29
C ASN A 250 -1.82 -35.02 11.30
N VAL A 251 -1.87 -34.47 12.52
CA VAL A 251 -2.77 -34.92 13.58
C VAL A 251 -4.07 -34.19 13.33
N GLN A 252 -5.13 -34.96 13.09
CA GLN A 252 -6.50 -34.48 13.03
C GLN A 252 -6.70 -33.44 14.15
N THR A 253 -7.04 -32.22 13.77
CA THR A 253 -7.07 -30.99 14.59
C THR A 253 -7.87 -31.08 15.89
N GLN A 254 -8.57 -32.19 16.11
CA GLN A 254 -9.33 -32.48 17.32
C GLN A 254 -8.47 -32.67 18.58
N LEU A 255 -7.19 -33.06 18.48
CA LEU A 255 -6.43 -33.46 19.68
C LEU A 255 -5.55 -32.37 20.33
N LEU A 256 -5.31 -31.23 19.66
CA LEU A 256 -4.32 -30.24 20.13
C LEU A 256 -4.81 -28.80 20.23
N THR A 257 -6.11 -28.58 20.02
CA THR A 257 -6.76 -27.32 20.33
C THR A 257 -8.04 -27.61 21.11
N MET A 258 -8.02 -27.46 22.44
CA MET A 258 -9.19 -26.80 23.01
C MET A 258 -9.14 -25.40 22.42
N SER A 259 -9.98 -25.13 21.42
CA SER A 259 -10.19 -23.75 20.96
C SER A 259 -10.58 -22.91 22.18
N SER A 260 -10.23 -21.62 22.18
CA SER A 260 -10.65 -20.72 23.27
C SER A 260 -12.17 -20.68 23.44
N GLU A 261 -12.94 -21.18 22.47
CA GLU A 261 -14.40 -21.35 22.50
C GLU A 261 -14.88 -22.38 23.54
N HIS A 262 -14.06 -23.39 23.86
CA HIS A 262 -14.41 -24.46 24.80
C HIS A 262 -13.76 -24.29 26.18
N THR A 263 -13.05 -23.18 26.41
CA THR A 263 -12.48 -22.86 27.72
C THR A 263 -13.56 -22.20 28.58
N CYS A 264 -13.76 -22.70 29.79
CA CYS A 264 -14.69 -22.09 30.74
C CYS A 264 -14.22 -20.70 31.17
N ILE A 265 -15.17 -19.79 31.33
CA ILE A 265 -14.94 -18.38 31.64
C ILE A 265 -15.65 -18.00 32.94
N ASP A 266 -16.80 -18.62 33.23
CA ASP A 266 -17.70 -18.25 34.32
C ASP A 266 -17.63 -19.23 35.51
N THR A 267 -17.10 -20.43 35.29
CA THR A 267 -17.03 -21.51 36.28
C THR A 267 -15.71 -21.51 37.05
N ASN A 268 -15.77 -21.45 38.39
CA ASN A 268 -14.59 -21.60 39.23
C ASN A 268 -14.15 -23.08 39.29
N VAL A 269 -13.08 -23.41 38.56
CA VAL A 269 -12.60 -24.78 38.38
C VAL A 269 -11.75 -25.21 39.57
N PRO A 270 -12.09 -26.30 40.28
CA PRO A 270 -11.27 -26.83 41.37
C PRO A 270 -9.88 -27.29 40.90
N ASP A 271 -8.90 -27.30 41.80
CA ASP A 271 -7.58 -27.87 41.53
C ASP A 271 -7.70 -29.35 41.13
N ASN A 272 -6.92 -29.77 40.14
CA ASN A 272 -6.94 -31.11 39.53
C ASN A 272 -8.23 -31.42 38.74
N ALA A 273 -8.94 -30.41 38.25
CA ALA A 273 -10.02 -30.53 37.29
C ALA A 273 -9.67 -29.85 35.95
N ALA A 274 -10.35 -30.27 34.88
CA ALA A 274 -10.45 -29.58 33.61
C ALA A 274 -11.89 -29.08 33.42
N CYS A 275 -12.09 -27.98 32.71
CA CYS A 275 -13.41 -27.45 32.42
C CYS A 275 -13.62 -27.26 30.93
N TYR A 276 -14.80 -27.65 30.46
CA TYR A 276 -15.23 -27.59 29.09
C TYR A 276 -16.49 -26.75 28.96
N ARG A 277 -16.47 -25.79 28.03
CA ARG A 277 -17.64 -24.98 27.65
C ARG A 277 -18.24 -25.54 26.37
N TYR A 278 -19.50 -25.93 26.41
CA TYR A 278 -20.23 -26.42 25.24
C TYR A 278 -20.66 -25.24 24.34
N LEU A 279 -20.99 -25.55 23.08
CA LEU A 279 -21.41 -24.54 22.09
C LEU A 279 -22.72 -23.82 22.47
N ASP A 280 -23.54 -24.42 23.33
CA ASP A 280 -24.76 -23.82 23.89
C ASP A 280 -24.50 -22.88 25.09
N GLY A 281 -23.22 -22.73 25.47
CA GLY A 281 -22.78 -21.86 26.56
C GLY A 281 -22.79 -22.53 27.94
N THR A 282 -23.19 -23.80 28.05
CA THR A 282 -23.08 -24.54 29.31
C THR A 282 -21.62 -24.85 29.63
N GLU A 283 -21.23 -24.73 30.89
CA GLU A 283 -19.88 -25.01 31.36
C GLU A 283 -19.91 -26.20 32.32
N GLU A 284 -19.02 -27.16 32.08
CA GLU A 284 -18.91 -28.36 32.89
C GLU A 284 -17.45 -28.61 33.23
N TRP A 285 -17.16 -28.71 34.52
CA TRP A 285 -15.84 -29.12 34.99
C TRP A 285 -15.86 -30.58 35.45
N ARG A 286 -14.73 -31.25 35.26
CA ARG A 286 -14.53 -32.65 35.60
C ARG A 286 -13.13 -32.86 36.15
N CYS A 287 -13.00 -33.74 37.13
CA CYS A 287 -11.70 -34.12 37.64
C CYS A 287 -10.85 -34.77 36.55
N LEU A 288 -9.54 -34.49 36.58
CA LEU A 288 -8.57 -35.15 35.70
C LEU A 288 -8.50 -36.64 36.00
N LEU A 289 -7.97 -37.42 35.05
CA LEU A 289 -7.68 -38.84 35.25
C LEU A 289 -6.86 -39.03 36.54
N THR A 290 -7.17 -40.07 37.33
CA THR A 290 -6.63 -40.37 38.67
C THR A 290 -7.15 -39.48 39.83
N PHE A 291 -8.15 -38.64 39.58
CA PHE A 291 -8.85 -37.87 40.60
C PHE A 291 -10.37 -38.14 40.55
N LYS A 292 -11.03 -38.09 41.71
CA LYS A 292 -12.49 -38.24 41.84
C LYS A 292 -13.09 -37.01 42.51
N GLU A 293 -14.34 -36.73 42.18
CA GLU A 293 -15.09 -35.65 42.81
C GLU A 293 -15.61 -36.10 44.19
N GLU A 294 -15.19 -35.39 45.24
CA GLU A 294 -15.75 -35.52 46.59
C GLU A 294 -16.01 -34.12 47.16
N GLY A 295 -17.29 -33.79 47.38
CA GLY A 295 -17.69 -32.53 48.00
C GLY A 295 -17.30 -31.27 47.20
N GLY A 296 -17.35 -31.34 45.86
CA GLY A 296 -16.98 -30.22 44.98
C GLY A 296 -15.47 -29.99 44.83
N LYS A 297 -14.64 -30.97 45.21
CA LYS A 297 -13.18 -30.97 45.02
C LYS A 297 -12.71 -32.26 44.37
N CYS A 298 -11.60 -32.20 43.66
CA CYS A 298 -10.97 -33.37 43.05
C CYS A 298 -9.87 -33.94 43.96
N VAL A 299 -10.13 -35.12 44.53
CA VAL A 299 -9.16 -35.82 45.41
C VAL A 299 -8.49 -36.98 44.67
N PRO A 300 -7.20 -37.27 44.94
CA PRO A 300 -6.51 -38.39 44.32
C PRO A 300 -7.22 -39.71 44.60
N ALA A 301 -7.46 -40.48 43.55
CA ALA A 301 -7.99 -41.84 43.62
C ALA A 301 -7.11 -42.74 42.75
N SER A 302 -6.31 -43.58 43.38
CA SER A 302 -5.40 -44.50 42.70
C SER A 302 -6.10 -45.67 42.00
N ASN A 303 -7.41 -45.85 42.25
CA ASN A 303 -8.17 -47.04 41.86
C ASN A 303 -9.45 -46.66 41.07
N VAL A 304 -9.46 -45.55 40.32
CA VAL A 304 -10.63 -45.17 39.51
C VAL A 304 -10.82 -46.19 38.39
N THR A 305 -11.98 -46.82 38.34
CA THR A 305 -12.32 -47.76 37.27
C THR A 305 -13.18 -47.11 36.20
N CYS A 306 -13.31 -47.73 35.02
CA CYS A 306 -14.27 -47.26 34.02
C CYS A 306 -15.73 -47.25 34.51
N LYS A 307 -16.06 -47.98 35.59
CA LYS A 307 -17.38 -47.91 36.23
C LYS A 307 -17.54 -46.68 37.13
N ASP A 308 -16.43 -46.07 37.54
CA ASP A 308 -16.39 -44.87 38.38
C ASP A 308 -16.22 -43.64 37.48
N ASN A 309 -17.34 -43.03 37.08
CA ASN A 309 -17.38 -41.84 36.23
C ASN A 309 -16.51 -41.95 34.95
N ASN A 310 -16.64 -43.08 34.25
CA ASN A 310 -15.89 -43.40 33.03
C ASN A 310 -14.36 -43.31 33.20
N GLY A 311 -13.82 -43.59 34.39
CA GLY A 311 -12.38 -43.51 34.65
C GLY A 311 -11.82 -42.07 34.71
N GLY A 312 -12.68 -41.05 34.70
CA GLY A 312 -12.31 -39.64 34.48
C GLY A 312 -12.28 -39.23 33.00
N CYS A 313 -12.69 -40.11 32.08
CA CYS A 313 -12.86 -39.78 30.67
C CYS A 313 -14.18 -39.01 30.42
N ALA A 314 -14.26 -38.29 29.29
CA ALA A 314 -15.53 -37.67 28.84
C ALA A 314 -16.62 -38.74 28.58
N PRO A 315 -17.93 -38.44 28.67
CA PRO A 315 -19.00 -39.45 28.52
C PRO A 315 -19.00 -40.12 27.15
N GLU A 316 -18.64 -39.37 26.12
CA GLU A 316 -18.52 -39.84 24.74
C GLU A 316 -17.19 -40.53 24.44
N ALA A 317 -16.23 -40.50 25.38
CA ALA A 317 -14.94 -41.15 25.22
C ALA A 317 -15.00 -42.60 25.70
N GLU A 318 -14.42 -43.52 24.91
CA GLU A 318 -14.34 -44.93 25.28
C GLU A 318 -13.31 -45.13 26.40
N CYS A 319 -13.75 -45.50 27.61
CA CYS A 319 -12.85 -45.86 28.70
C CYS A 319 -12.35 -47.30 28.55
N LYS A 320 -11.03 -47.47 28.57
CA LYS A 320 -10.36 -48.78 28.57
C LYS A 320 -9.49 -48.93 29.79
N MET A 321 -9.74 -49.98 30.57
CA MET A 321 -8.83 -50.39 31.65
C MET A 321 -7.63 -51.10 31.01
N THR A 322 -6.41 -50.75 31.43
CA THR A 322 -5.21 -51.53 31.08
C THR A 322 -5.24 -52.84 31.86
N ASP A 323 -4.93 -53.96 31.19
CA ASP A 323 -5.00 -55.35 31.69
C ASP A 323 -4.05 -55.69 32.87
N SER A 324 -3.58 -54.69 33.62
CA SER A 324 -2.65 -54.86 34.74
C SER A 324 -3.30 -54.92 36.11
N ASN A 325 -4.63 -54.80 36.21
CA ASN A 325 -5.38 -54.95 37.47
C ASN A 325 -6.55 -55.96 37.32
N LYS A 326 -6.24 -57.17 36.85
CA LYS A 326 -7.00 -58.37 37.26
C LYS A 326 -6.46 -58.81 38.62
N ILE A 327 -7.25 -58.59 39.66
CA ILE A 327 -7.36 -59.57 40.75
C ILE A 327 -8.72 -60.23 40.55
#